data_AF-A0A537WKA2-F1
#
_entry.id   AF-A0A537WKA2-F1
#
_cell.length_a   1.000
_cell.length_b   1.000
_cell.length_c   1.000
_cell.angle_alpha   90.00
_cell.angle_beta   90.00
_cell.angle_gamma   90.00
#
_symmetry.space_group_name_H-M   'P 1'
#
loop_
_entity.id
_entity.type
_entity.pdbx_description
1 polymer ?
#
loop_
_entity_poly.entity_id
_entity_poly.type
_entity_poly.pdbx_seq_one_letter_code
_entity_poly.pdbx_strand_id
1 'polypeptide(L)' 'MSNRDFVGYGAEPPDPRWPGASRVAVNFVINFEEGSELSHPAGDGISETGLIESAST' A
#
# COMPACT_ATOMS: atom_id res chain seq x y z
N MET A 1 21.61 2.68 18.05
CA MET A 1 21.51 2.76 16.57
C MET A 1 20.20 2.08 16.18
N SER A 2 19.34 2.74 15.40
CA SER A 2 18.03 2.18 15.01
C SER A 2 18.23 0.99 14.07
N ASN A 3 17.46 -0.09 14.26
CA ASN A 3 17.42 -1.28 13.40
C ASN A 3 16.75 -1.02 12.03
N ARG A 4 17.04 0.13 11.42
CA ARG A 4 16.44 0.57 10.17
C ARG A 4 17.49 0.48 9.07
N ASP A 5 17.13 -0.21 8.00
CA ASP A 5 17.87 -0.15 6.76
C ASP A 5 17.42 1.10 5.96
N PHE A 6 18.36 2.00 5.73
CA PHE A 6 18.16 3.21 4.93
C PHE A 6 18.80 3.11 3.54
N VAL A 7 19.53 2.03 3.28
CA VAL A 7 20.30 1.84 2.04
C VAL A 7 19.55 0.93 1.08
N GLY A 8 18.97 -0.17 1.57
CA GLY A 8 18.33 -1.18 0.73
C GLY A 8 19.28 -1.73 -0.34
N TYR A 9 18.80 -1.87 -1.57
CA TYR A 9 19.62 -2.38 -2.69
C TYR A 9 20.68 -1.40 -3.22
N GLY A 10 20.68 -0.13 -2.78
CA GLY A 10 21.63 0.86 -3.26
C GLY A 10 21.55 1.09 -4.79
N ALA A 11 22.70 1.36 -5.42
CA ALA A 11 22.77 1.70 -6.84
C ALA A 11 22.61 0.49 -7.79
N GLU A 12 22.74 -0.73 -7.28
CA GLU A 12 22.79 -1.96 -8.09
C GLU A 12 21.66 -2.93 -7.66
N PRO A 13 20.39 -2.64 -8.00
CA PRO A 13 19.28 -3.53 -7.69
C PRO A 13 19.35 -4.83 -8.51
N PRO A 14 18.88 -5.96 -7.96
CA PRO A 14 18.91 -7.24 -8.66
C PRO A 14 17.97 -7.25 -9.87
N ASP A 15 18.32 -8.02 -10.90
CA ASP A 15 17.40 -8.36 -11.99
C ASP A 15 16.28 -9.27 -11.45
N PRO A 16 15.01 -8.85 -11.51
CA PRO A 16 13.90 -9.63 -10.97
C PRO A 16 13.56 -10.87 -11.81
N ARG A 17 14.07 -11.00 -13.04
CA ARG A 17 13.88 -12.16 -13.94
C ARG A 17 12.40 -12.55 -14.11
N TRP A 18 11.55 -11.56 -14.42
CA TRP A 18 10.13 -11.80 -14.62
C TRP A 18 9.87 -12.84 -15.73
N PRO A 19 8.79 -13.64 -15.63
CA PRO A 19 8.43 -14.60 -16.66
C PRO A 19 8.37 -13.97 -18.06
N GLY A 20 8.92 -14.67 -19.04
CA GLY A 20 8.99 -14.21 -20.43
C GLY A 20 9.89 -12.99 -20.67
N ALA A 21 10.83 -12.69 -19.76
CA ALA A 21 11.68 -11.50 -19.82
C ALA A 21 10.87 -10.18 -19.86
N SER A 22 9.71 -10.17 -19.19
CA SER A 22 8.83 -9.01 -19.12
C SER A 22 9.52 -7.83 -18.43
N ARG A 23 9.34 -6.63 -18.96
CA ARG A 23 10.02 -5.41 -18.46
C ARG A 23 9.38 -4.83 -17.19
N VAL A 24 8.15 -5.22 -16.88
CA VAL A 24 7.37 -4.72 -15.74
C VAL A 24 6.47 -5.83 -15.22
N ALA A 25 6.29 -5.88 -13.91
CA ALA A 25 5.24 -6.67 -13.28
C ALA A 25 4.11 -5.71 -12.85
N VAL A 26 2.88 -6.02 -13.24
CA VAL A 26 1.69 -5.25 -12.84
C VAL A 26 0.96 -6.05 -11.77
N ASN A 27 0.66 -5.41 -10.63
CA ASN A 27 -0.07 -6.02 -9.53
C ASN A 27 -1.35 -5.24 -9.26
N PHE A 28 -2.51 -5.86 -9.49
CA PHE A 28 -3.80 -5.31 -9.10
C PHE A 28 -4.10 -5.71 -7.66
N VAL A 29 -4.31 -4.71 -6.80
CA VAL A 29 -4.68 -4.92 -5.40
C VAL A 29 -6.06 -4.31 -5.20
N ILE A 30 -6.98 -5.09 -4.65
CA ILE A 30 -8.33 -4.66 -4.30
C ILE A 30 -8.44 -4.78 -2.79
N ASN A 31 -8.51 -3.63 -2.12
CA ASN A 31 -8.82 -3.59 -0.70
C ASN A 31 -10.33 -3.65 -0.55
N PHE A 32 -10.80 -4.50 0.36
CA PHE A 32 -12.20 -4.58 0.72
C PHE A 32 -12.30 -4.32 2.22
N GLU A 33 -12.32 -3.04 2.55
CA GLU A 33 -12.34 -2.51 3.92
C GLU A 33 -13.61 -1.69 4.18
N GLU A 34 -14.44 -1.51 3.15
CA GLU A 34 -15.68 -0.74 3.22
C GLU A 34 -16.62 -1.29 4.30
N GLY A 35 -17.06 -0.41 5.21
CA GLY A 35 -17.85 -0.76 6.39
C GLY A 35 -17.03 -1.08 7.64
N SER A 36 -15.68 -1.08 7.55
CA SER A 36 -14.77 -1.24 8.69
C SER A 36 -14.09 0.07 9.11
N GLU A 37 -14.49 1.19 8.52
CA GLU A 37 -14.07 2.50 8.93
C GLU A 37 -14.43 2.78 10.39
N LEU A 38 -13.63 3.66 11.01
CA LEU A 38 -13.92 4.15 12.35
C LEU A 38 -15.32 4.78 12.34
N SER A 39 -16.22 4.24 13.14
CA SER A 39 -17.59 4.72 13.16
C SER A 39 -18.26 4.60 14.54
N HIS A 40 -19.13 5.56 14.85
CA HIS A 40 -19.94 5.49 16.06
C HIS A 40 -20.82 4.23 16.12
N PRO A 41 -21.49 3.79 15.02
CA PRO A 41 -22.24 2.54 15.02
C PRO A 41 -21.40 1.29 15.32
N ALA A 42 -20.13 1.27 14.91
CA ALA A 42 -19.20 0.19 15.23
C ALA A 42 -18.63 0.27 16.66
N GLY A 43 -18.90 1.36 17.39
CA GLY A 43 -18.48 1.54 18.79
C GLY A 43 -17.15 2.27 18.97
N ASP A 44 -16.59 2.83 17.90
CA ASP A 44 -15.27 3.49 17.94
C ASP A 44 -15.29 4.85 18.64
N GLY A 45 -16.48 5.40 18.89
CA GLY A 45 -16.66 6.70 19.56
C GLY A 45 -16.19 7.90 18.74
N ILE A 46 -15.73 7.65 17.52
CA ILE A 46 -15.37 8.64 16.50
C ILE A 46 -15.84 8.11 15.15
N SER A 47 -16.11 9.04 14.25
CA SER A 47 -16.22 8.73 12.82
C SER A 47 -14.90 9.09 12.16
N GLU A 48 -14.48 8.31 11.16
CA GLU A 48 -13.31 8.65 10.37
C GLU A 48 -13.45 10.07 9.77
N THR A 49 -12.32 10.77 9.64
CA THR A 49 -12.30 12.16 9.17
C THR A 49 -11.67 12.32 7.78
N GLY A 50 -11.30 11.22 7.11
CA GLY A 50 -10.66 11.26 5.81
C GLY A 50 -10.79 9.94 5.06
N LEU A 51 -11.63 9.94 4.04
CA LEU A 51 -11.75 8.87 3.05
C LEU A 51 -10.81 9.16 1.88
N ILE A 52 -9.89 8.24 1.55
CA ILE A 52 -9.14 8.29 0.30
C ILE A 52 -9.95 7.51 -0.75
N GLU A 53 -11.09 8.09 -1.15
CA GLU A 53 -11.85 7.65 -2.31
C GLU A 53 -11.72 8.62 -3.50
N SER A 54 -10.93 9.70 -3.33
CA SER A 54 -10.66 10.62 -4.43
C SER A 54 -9.75 9.95 -5.46
N ALA A 55 -10.29 9.73 -6.66
CA ALA A 55 -9.45 9.70 -7.86
C ALA A 55 -8.61 10.98 -7.85
N SER A 56 -7.29 10.82 -7.83
CA SER A 56 -6.36 11.91 -8.14
C SER A 56 -6.76 12.48 -9.49
N THR A 57 -7.29 13.71 -9.50
CA THR A 57 -7.60 14.47 -10.72
C THR A 57 -6.39 15.29 -11.12
#